data_AF-A0A955ESW8-F1
#
_entry.id   AF-A0A955ESW8-F1
#
_cell.length_a   1.000
_cell.length_b   1.000
_cell.length_c   1.000
_cell.angle_alpha   90.00
_cell.angle_beta   90.00
_cell.angle_gamma   90.00
#
_symmetry.space_group_name_H-M   'P 1'
#
loop_
_entity.id
_entity.type
_entity.pdbx_description
1 polymer ?
#
loop_
_entity_poly.entity_id
_entity_poly.type
_entity_poly.pdbx_seq_one_letter_code
_entity_poly.pdbx_strand_id
1 'polypeptide(L)'
;MKSFLRSRFSSLRSSRRARRALAGGALATALLLAPLRPALADGPAAPVGDRRPVELVLDGGEVLSGVIESMSGTEVVLRVGPESLRPIPLDRLAPLGLFRARQALAPAADGEARLQLSELAVDLGLYAEARVELEKALALGAIKESAFDKALRAAETAAVQAGLAQARTRAEAGDLEGALDVARRLKLDFAEAPGAAEVGKLVQRLVDDIAAIEKANAEAQAELERIQLGARRAKEIFQRKTEALDLLREGRRFASETKAKQEQGSVTRARKLAEQADERFMASRRHLGRLRRILPAESPERAEVLQALNRLDHEQFDLLFGMARFLYREAGVYTQAERFAARASYIDPVHPDLIELRDQLIAGRIRYRMSDVTNTHGTVSSR
;
A
#
# COMPACT_ATOMS: atom_id res chain seq x y z
N MET A 1 -27.43 4.87 -22.80
CA MET A 1 -26.70 5.12 -21.53
C MET A 1 -25.26 4.61 -21.61
N LYS A 2 -24.42 5.14 -22.51
CA LYS A 2 -23.04 4.65 -22.75
C LYS A 2 -21.95 5.74 -22.70
N SER A 3 -22.25 6.97 -22.28
CA SER A 3 -21.29 8.09 -22.35
C SER A 3 -20.84 8.69 -21.00
N PHE A 4 -21.43 8.30 -19.86
CA PHE A 4 -21.13 8.96 -18.57
C PHE A 4 -20.00 8.33 -17.72
N LEU A 5 -19.44 7.19 -18.14
CA LEU A 5 -18.41 6.46 -17.37
C LEU A 5 -16.97 6.64 -17.90
N ARG A 6 -16.76 7.46 -18.93
CA ARG A 6 -15.41 7.72 -19.49
C ARG A 6 -14.70 8.96 -18.94
N SER A 7 -15.37 9.80 -18.15
CA SER A 7 -14.83 11.10 -17.73
C SER A 7 -14.15 11.13 -16.35
N ARG A 8 -14.31 10.10 -15.50
CA ARG A 8 -13.71 10.08 -14.14
C ARG A 8 -12.53 9.12 -13.94
N PHE A 9 -12.12 8.41 -14.99
CA PHE A 9 -10.97 7.49 -14.95
C PHE A 9 -9.67 8.05 -15.56
N SER A 10 -9.69 9.29 -16.05
CA SER A 10 -8.50 9.96 -16.60
C SER A 10 -7.65 10.70 -15.56
N SER A 11 -8.17 10.98 -14.36
CA SER A 11 -7.43 11.76 -13.34
C SER A 11 -6.58 10.93 -12.37
N LEU A 12 -6.71 9.60 -12.35
CA LEU A 12 -5.99 8.72 -11.42
C LEU A 12 -4.96 7.79 -12.07
N ARG A 13 -4.84 7.82 -13.42
CA ARG A 13 -3.78 7.12 -14.16
C ARG A 13 -2.62 8.03 -14.57
N SER A 14 -2.74 9.34 -14.38
CA SER A 14 -1.64 10.30 -14.61
C SER A 14 -0.63 10.36 -13.46
N SER A 15 -0.97 9.91 -12.24
CA SER A 15 -0.08 10.02 -11.07
C SER A 15 0.95 8.90 -10.93
N ARG A 16 0.80 7.76 -11.64
CA ARG A 16 1.76 6.64 -11.61
C ARG A 16 2.75 6.61 -12.77
N ARG A 17 2.53 7.39 -13.84
CA ARG A 17 3.53 7.61 -14.91
C ARG A 17 4.38 8.87 -14.71
N ALA A 18 4.05 9.71 -13.73
CA ALA A 18 4.91 10.83 -13.32
C ALA A 18 6.10 10.41 -12.42
N ARG A 19 6.19 9.13 -12.00
CA ARG A 19 7.28 8.61 -11.13
C ARG A 19 8.50 8.05 -11.87
N ARG A 20 8.66 8.35 -13.16
CA ARG A 20 9.85 7.97 -13.97
C ARG A 20 10.33 9.06 -14.93
N ALA A 21 10.09 10.33 -14.60
CA ALA A 21 10.61 11.45 -15.36
C ALA A 21 10.86 12.66 -14.44
N LEU A 22 11.70 12.51 -13.42
CA LEU A 22 12.34 13.61 -12.68
C LEU A 22 13.65 13.09 -12.03
N ALA A 23 14.49 12.46 -12.85
CA ALA A 23 15.92 12.24 -12.55
C ALA A 23 16.79 13.17 -13.43
N GLY A 24 16.28 14.34 -13.79
CA GLY A 24 16.89 15.19 -14.81
C GLY A 24 16.24 16.56 -14.95
N GLY A 25 16.09 17.27 -13.84
CA GLY A 25 15.79 18.70 -13.79
C GLY A 25 16.33 19.21 -12.47
N ALA A 26 17.56 19.71 -12.38
CA ALA A 26 17.96 21.02 -12.89
C ALA A 26 16.91 22.10 -12.56
N LEU A 27 16.48 22.17 -11.30
CA LEU A 27 16.22 23.43 -10.61
C LEU A 27 17.52 23.71 -9.84
N ALA A 28 18.53 24.35 -10.43
CA ALA A 28 18.46 25.70 -10.98
C ALA A 28 17.70 26.64 -10.03
N THR A 29 18.04 26.58 -8.74
CA THR A 29 18.17 27.82 -7.99
C THR A 29 19.28 28.58 -8.70
N ALA A 30 18.87 29.44 -9.62
CA ALA A 30 19.65 30.58 -10.05
C ALA A 30 19.90 31.40 -8.78
N LEU A 31 20.91 30.99 -8.01
CA LEU A 31 21.72 31.91 -7.25
C LEU A 31 22.12 32.96 -8.27
N LEU A 32 21.46 34.11 -8.16
CA LEU A 32 21.89 35.34 -8.77
C LEU A 32 23.40 35.40 -8.53
N LEU A 33 24.15 35.06 -9.57
CA LEU A 33 25.49 35.55 -9.81
C LEU A 33 25.37 37.07 -9.84
N ALA A 34 25.24 37.67 -8.66
CA ALA A 34 25.75 39.00 -8.43
C ALA A 34 27.20 38.93 -8.93
N PRO A 35 27.64 39.88 -9.77
CA PRO A 35 29.00 39.85 -10.27
C PRO A 35 29.90 40.03 -9.05
N LEU A 36 30.49 38.93 -8.59
CA LEU A 36 31.74 38.97 -7.84
C LEU A 36 32.66 39.81 -8.70
N ARG A 37 32.86 41.06 -8.29
CA ARG A 37 33.81 41.97 -8.89
C ARG A 37 35.11 41.18 -9.14
N PRO A 38 35.69 41.24 -10.34
CA PRO A 38 36.96 40.61 -10.60
C PRO A 38 38.01 41.45 -9.87
N ALA A 39 38.36 41.04 -8.67
CA ALA A 39 39.47 41.58 -7.92
C ALA A 39 40.35 40.45 -7.39
N LEU A 40 40.58 39.43 -8.22
CA LEU A 40 41.78 38.58 -8.12
C LEU A 40 42.26 38.36 -9.55
N ALA A 41 42.97 39.37 -10.05
CA ALA A 41 43.93 39.19 -11.13
C ALA A 41 44.91 38.08 -10.73
N ASP A 42 45.39 37.33 -11.73
CA ASP A 42 46.49 36.40 -11.64
C ASP A 42 47.63 36.99 -10.78
N GLY A 43 47.66 36.55 -9.52
CA GLY A 43 48.67 36.88 -8.53
C GLY A 43 49.40 35.61 -8.13
N PRO A 44 50.71 35.67 -7.85
CA PRO A 44 51.49 34.51 -7.46
C PRO A 44 50.86 33.86 -6.23
N ALA A 45 50.85 32.52 -6.19
CA ALA A 45 50.34 31.71 -5.09
C ALA A 45 50.66 32.36 -3.73
N ALA A 46 49.63 32.78 -3.01
CA ALA A 46 49.79 33.39 -1.69
C ALA A 46 50.55 32.41 -0.77
N PRO A 47 51.60 32.85 -0.05
CA PRO A 47 52.39 31.96 0.77
C PRO A 47 51.56 31.49 1.97
N VAL A 48 51.27 30.19 1.94
CA VAL A 48 51.01 29.24 3.03
C VAL A 48 50.62 29.85 4.39
N GLY A 49 49.32 29.83 4.68
CA GLY A 49 48.80 29.82 6.04
C GLY A 49 49.30 28.60 6.84
N ASP A 50 49.05 28.60 8.14
CA ASP A 50 49.50 27.58 9.10
C ASP A 50 49.41 26.14 8.52
N ARG A 51 50.56 25.46 8.31
CA ARG A 51 50.66 24.12 7.67
C ARG A 51 50.13 23.00 8.57
N ARG A 52 48.87 23.09 8.97
CA ARG A 52 48.22 22.08 9.80
C ARG A 52 47.46 21.10 8.90
N PRO A 53 47.44 19.81 9.24
CA PRO A 53 46.60 18.85 8.55
C PRO A 53 45.12 19.21 8.74
N VAL A 54 44.35 19.07 7.68
CA VAL A 54 42.91 19.36 7.60
C VAL A 54 42.19 18.11 7.09
N GLU A 55 40.99 17.89 7.62
CA GLU A 55 40.07 16.86 7.14
C GLU A 55 39.13 17.46 6.10
N LEU A 56 39.23 16.98 4.86
CA LEU A 56 38.37 17.35 3.75
C LEU A 56 37.28 16.30 3.58
N VAL A 57 36.03 16.73 3.75
CA VAL A 57 34.83 15.90 3.55
C VAL A 57 34.42 15.96 2.08
N LEU A 58 34.37 14.81 1.42
CA LEU A 58 33.90 14.66 0.05
C LEU A 58 32.39 14.45 -0.02
N ASP A 59 31.82 14.76 -1.19
CA ASP A 59 30.44 14.44 -1.52
C ASP A 59 30.30 12.91 -1.57
N GLY A 60 29.49 12.34 -0.67
CA GLY A 60 29.42 10.90 -0.41
C GLY A 60 29.99 10.44 0.95
N GLY A 61 30.57 11.35 1.74
CA GLY A 61 30.95 11.10 3.14
C GLY A 61 32.35 10.51 3.36
N GLU A 62 33.15 10.35 2.31
CA GLU A 62 34.58 10.03 2.44
C GLU A 62 35.32 11.23 3.04
N VAL A 63 36.27 10.97 3.95
CA VAL A 63 37.09 12.00 4.60
C VAL A 63 38.55 11.79 4.22
N LEU A 64 39.20 12.84 3.70
CA LEU A 64 40.61 12.83 3.35
C LEU A 64 41.39 13.77 4.28
N SER A 65 42.43 13.26 4.93
CA SER A 65 43.29 14.05 5.82
C SER A 65 44.59 14.41 5.11
N GLY A 66 44.99 15.68 5.16
CA GLY A 66 46.24 16.13 4.55
C GLY A 66 46.48 17.63 4.72
N VAL A 67 47.58 18.14 4.16
CA VAL A 67 47.88 19.57 4.17
C VAL A 67 47.50 20.17 2.82
N ILE A 68 46.74 21.27 2.83
CA ILE A 68 46.37 21.95 1.60
C ILE A 68 47.55 22.78 1.11
N GLU A 69 47.99 22.51 -0.12
CA GLU A 69 49.09 23.25 -0.75
C GLU A 69 48.59 24.45 -1.54
N SER A 70 47.47 24.29 -2.25
CA SER A 70 46.89 25.33 -3.08
C SER A 70 45.42 25.06 -3.37
N MET A 71 44.70 26.11 -3.72
CA MET A 71 43.33 26.04 -4.20
C MET A 71 43.17 26.97 -5.40
N SER A 72 42.54 26.47 -6.46
CA SER A 72 42.14 27.22 -7.65
C SER A 72 40.62 27.39 -7.68
N GLY A 73 40.10 28.04 -8.74
CA GLY A 73 38.66 28.13 -8.97
C GLY A 73 37.98 26.79 -9.29
N THR A 74 38.75 25.71 -9.52
CA THR A 74 38.22 24.40 -9.97
C THR A 74 38.65 23.22 -9.10
N GLU A 75 39.78 23.32 -8.38
CA GLU A 75 40.31 22.21 -7.58
C GLU A 75 41.09 22.66 -6.33
N VAL A 76 41.20 21.76 -5.36
CA VAL A 76 42.07 21.86 -4.18
C VAL A 76 43.16 20.79 -4.28
N VAL A 77 44.41 21.19 -4.08
CA VAL A 77 45.54 20.25 -4.05
C VAL A 77 45.86 19.89 -2.59
N LEU A 78 45.58 18.65 -2.24
CA LEU A 78 45.81 18.08 -0.91
C LEU A 78 47.07 17.21 -0.92
N ARG A 79 48.01 17.49 -0.02
CA ARG A 79 49.16 16.62 0.24
C ARG A 79 48.82 15.57 1.30
N VAL A 80 48.84 14.30 0.90
CA VAL A 80 48.56 13.13 1.76
C VAL A 80 49.88 12.38 2.03
N GLY A 81 50.54 12.71 3.14
CA GLY A 81 51.87 12.16 3.46
C GLY A 81 53.03 12.92 2.78
N PRO A 82 54.27 12.40 2.82
CA PRO A 82 55.47 13.16 2.48
C PRO A 82 55.61 13.50 0.99
N GLU A 83 55.05 12.70 0.07
CA GLU A 83 55.27 12.88 -1.37
C GLU A 83 54.01 12.79 -2.27
N SER A 84 52.81 12.55 -1.70
CA SER A 84 51.60 12.40 -2.53
C SER A 84 50.80 13.69 -2.58
N LEU A 85 50.71 14.31 -3.76
CA LEU A 85 49.81 15.42 -4.06
C LEU A 85 48.58 14.88 -4.78
N ARG A 86 47.39 15.17 -4.24
CA ARG A 86 46.11 14.74 -4.79
C ARG A 86 45.27 15.97 -5.14
N PRO A 87 45.04 16.26 -6.43
CA PRO A 87 44.05 17.24 -6.84
C PRO A 87 42.64 16.70 -6.61
N ILE A 88 41.79 17.53 -6.00
CA ILE A 88 40.39 17.22 -5.69
C ILE A 88 39.52 18.32 -6.32
N PRO A 89 38.69 18.00 -7.31
CA PRO A 89 37.72 18.95 -7.88
C PRO A 89 36.79 19.53 -6.81
N LEU A 90 36.50 20.84 -6.88
CA LEU A 90 35.66 21.51 -5.88
C LEU A 90 34.22 20.99 -5.85
N ASP A 91 33.68 20.54 -6.98
CA ASP A 91 32.35 19.94 -7.12
C ASP A 91 32.21 18.58 -6.41
N ARG A 92 33.34 17.95 -6.05
CA ARG A 92 33.39 16.73 -5.24
C ARG A 92 33.52 16.98 -3.75
N LEU A 93 33.64 18.24 -3.32
CA LEU A 93 33.69 18.57 -1.89
C LEU A 93 32.27 18.71 -1.35
N ALA A 94 32.02 18.09 -0.20
CA ALA A 94 30.85 18.45 0.59
C ALA A 94 30.99 19.92 1.07
N PRO A 95 29.88 20.60 1.41
CA PRO A 95 29.92 21.98 1.90
C PRO A 95 30.96 22.20 3.02
N LEU A 96 31.01 21.28 4.00
CA LEU A 96 32.01 21.34 5.07
C LEU A 96 33.45 21.18 4.55
N GLY A 97 33.69 20.31 3.57
CA GLY A 97 35.01 20.13 2.95
C GLY A 97 35.48 21.40 2.23
N LEU A 98 34.59 22.05 1.48
CA LEU A 98 34.89 23.33 0.81
C LEU A 98 35.22 24.44 1.82
N PHE A 99 34.43 24.53 2.89
CA PHE A 99 34.68 25.50 3.97
C PHE A 99 36.03 25.27 4.64
N ARG A 100 36.34 24.01 5.02
CA ARG A 100 37.63 23.65 5.65
C ARG A 100 38.81 23.92 4.71
N ALA A 101 38.63 23.71 3.42
CA ALA A 101 39.67 24.02 2.43
C ALA A 101 40.02 25.51 2.39
N ARG A 102 38.99 26.37 2.34
CA ARG A 102 39.17 27.83 2.39
C ARG A 102 39.71 28.28 3.73
N GLN A 103 39.24 27.69 4.83
CA GLN A 103 39.68 28.01 6.19
C GLN A 103 41.18 27.77 6.40
N ALA A 104 41.73 26.73 5.77
CA ALA A 104 43.15 26.38 5.87
C ALA A 104 44.07 27.38 5.18
N LEU A 105 43.58 28.01 4.10
CA LEU A 105 44.33 28.97 3.30
C LEU A 105 44.18 30.40 3.83
N ALA A 106 43.17 30.67 4.65
CA ALA A 106 42.96 31.97 5.28
C ALA A 106 43.97 32.23 6.41
N PRO A 107 44.71 33.35 6.38
CA PRO A 107 45.64 33.70 7.47
C PRO A 107 44.91 33.85 8.81
N ALA A 108 45.49 33.31 9.88
CA ALA A 108 44.75 33.24 11.14
C ALA A 108 44.50 34.58 11.83
N ALA A 109 45.39 35.55 11.61
CA ALA A 109 45.34 36.90 12.16
C ALA A 109 44.65 37.91 11.24
N ASP A 110 44.14 37.48 10.08
CA ASP A 110 43.45 38.36 9.14
C ASP A 110 41.95 38.38 9.42
N GLY A 111 41.47 39.47 10.02
CA GLY A 111 40.05 39.60 10.37
C GLY A 111 39.11 39.73 9.17
N GLU A 112 39.56 40.28 8.03
CA GLU A 112 38.75 40.36 6.81
C GLU A 112 38.57 38.96 6.19
N ALA A 113 39.63 38.15 6.18
CA ALA A 113 39.55 36.75 5.76
C ALA A 113 38.59 35.94 6.65
N ARG A 114 38.55 36.21 7.97
CA ARG A 114 37.58 35.59 8.89
C ARG A 114 36.14 36.00 8.56
N LEU A 115 35.91 37.26 8.24
CA LEU A 115 34.58 37.73 7.82
C LEU A 115 34.13 37.06 6.52
N GLN A 116 35.00 36.97 5.51
CA GLN A 116 34.70 36.27 4.26
C GLN A 116 34.43 34.77 4.45
N LEU A 117 35.14 34.11 5.37
CA LEU A 117 34.86 32.72 5.72
C LEU A 117 33.49 32.57 6.38
N SER A 118 33.08 33.53 7.20
CA SER A 118 31.75 33.50 7.80
C SER A 118 30.63 33.64 6.78
N GLU A 119 30.79 34.53 5.79
CA GLU A 119 29.84 34.68 4.68
C GLU A 119 29.74 33.40 3.86
N LEU A 120 30.89 32.79 3.53
CA LEU A 120 30.94 31.50 2.86
C LEU A 120 30.25 30.40 3.67
N ALA A 121 30.45 30.38 4.99
CA ALA A 121 29.79 29.40 5.84
C ALA A 121 28.26 29.56 5.85
N VAL A 122 27.74 30.80 5.81
CA VAL A 122 26.30 31.06 5.63
C VAL A 122 25.81 30.55 4.28
N ASP A 123 26.52 30.85 3.19
CA ASP A 123 26.16 30.40 1.83
C ASP A 123 26.13 28.87 1.70
N LEU A 124 27.01 28.19 2.45
CA LEU A 124 27.12 26.73 2.49
C LEU A 124 26.18 26.07 3.51
N GLY A 125 25.41 26.85 4.28
CA GLY A 125 24.51 26.35 5.32
C GLY A 125 25.21 25.82 6.58
N LEU A 126 26.46 26.22 6.81
CA LEU A 126 27.32 25.83 7.93
C LEU A 126 27.28 26.90 9.03
N TYR A 127 26.15 27.02 9.72
CA TYR A 127 25.88 28.17 10.59
C TYR A 127 26.68 28.16 11.89
N ALA A 128 27.02 26.99 12.42
CA ALA A 128 27.91 26.87 13.59
C ALA A 128 29.30 27.42 13.24
N GLU A 129 29.81 27.07 12.06
CA GLU A 129 31.06 27.57 11.52
C GLU A 129 30.99 29.08 11.23
N ALA A 130 29.88 29.56 10.67
CA ALA A 130 29.66 30.99 10.43
C ALA A 130 29.76 31.82 11.72
N ARG A 131 29.13 31.35 12.80
CA ARG A 131 29.20 32.00 14.12
C ARG A 131 30.63 32.06 14.64
N VAL A 132 31.35 30.93 14.61
CA VAL A 132 32.73 30.85 15.09
C VAL A 132 33.65 31.81 14.31
N GLU A 133 33.49 31.92 13.00
CA GLU A 133 34.31 32.83 12.19
C GLU A 133 33.91 34.30 12.37
N LEU A 134 32.62 34.62 12.59
CA LEU A 134 32.19 35.97 12.99
C LEU A 134 32.79 36.39 14.35
N GLU A 135 32.81 35.48 15.33
CA GLU A 135 33.39 35.75 16.65
C GLU A 135 34.90 36.04 16.55
N LYS A 136 35.62 35.31 15.69
CA LYS A 136 37.03 35.59 15.38
C LYS A 136 37.22 36.92 14.67
N ALA A 137 36.37 37.25 13.70
CA ALA A 137 36.42 38.54 12.99
C ALA A 137 36.18 39.71 13.96
N LEU A 138 35.27 39.55 14.92
CA LEU A 138 35.02 40.54 15.97
C LEU A 138 36.24 40.70 16.88
N ALA A 139 36.84 39.60 17.35
CA ALA A 139 38.04 39.62 18.19
C ALA A 139 39.25 40.29 17.51
N LEU A 140 39.34 40.21 16.18
CA LEU A 140 40.37 40.86 15.36
C LEU A 140 40.00 42.28 14.93
N GLY A 141 38.83 42.80 15.31
CA GLY A 141 38.38 44.16 15.01
C GLY A 141 37.94 44.41 13.56
N ALA A 142 37.77 43.35 12.76
CA ALA A 142 37.33 43.46 11.36
C ALA A 142 35.82 43.75 11.22
N ILE A 143 35.05 43.53 12.28
CA ILE A 143 33.64 43.88 12.35
C ILE A 143 33.35 44.61 13.67
N LYS A 144 32.48 45.61 13.62
CA LYS A 144 32.00 46.31 14.82
C LYS A 144 30.94 45.45 15.52
N GLU A 145 30.84 45.55 16.84
CA GLU A 145 29.88 44.80 17.66
C GLU A 145 28.42 44.90 17.15
N SER A 146 27.98 46.11 16.79
CA SER A 146 26.63 46.32 16.21
C SER A 146 26.43 45.68 14.82
N ALA A 147 27.49 45.54 14.04
CA ALA A 147 27.46 44.84 12.76
C ALA A 147 27.55 43.32 12.94
N PHE A 148 28.28 42.85 13.95
CA PHE A 148 28.36 41.44 14.35
C PHE A 148 26.99 40.90 14.73
N ASP A 149 26.27 41.59 15.64
CA ASP A 149 24.92 41.15 16.05
C ASP A 149 23.95 41.07 14.87
N LYS A 150 24.06 42.03 13.94
CA LYS A 150 23.22 42.06 12.73
C LYS A 150 23.57 40.90 11.79
N ALA A 151 24.86 40.63 11.58
CA ALA A 151 25.33 39.53 10.73
C ALA A 151 24.94 38.17 11.32
N LEU A 152 25.10 37.99 12.63
CA LEU A 152 24.72 36.76 13.33
C LEU A 152 23.22 36.50 13.23
N ARG A 153 22.38 37.51 13.50
CA ARG A 153 20.91 37.37 13.35
C ARG A 153 20.48 37.05 11.91
N ALA A 154 21.14 37.65 10.92
CA ALA A 154 20.86 37.38 9.51
C ALA A 154 21.20 35.92 9.14
N ALA A 155 22.36 35.43 9.60
CA ALA A 155 22.79 34.04 9.42
C ALA A 155 21.82 33.05 10.09
N GLU A 156 21.46 33.28 11.35
CA GLU A 156 20.49 32.46 12.08
C GLU A 156 19.12 32.44 11.38
N THR A 157 18.64 33.58 10.89
CA THR A 157 17.38 33.67 10.16
C THR A 157 17.42 32.85 8.87
N ALA A 158 18.51 32.96 8.10
CA ALA A 158 18.69 32.18 6.87
C ALA A 158 18.70 30.67 7.16
N ALA A 159 19.37 30.26 8.24
CA ALA A 159 19.42 28.88 8.69
C ALA A 159 18.05 28.28 9.01
N VAL A 160 17.27 29.02 9.80
CA VAL A 160 15.94 28.60 10.20
C VAL A 160 15.05 28.48 8.96
N GLN A 161 15.08 29.45 8.04
CA GLN A 161 14.29 29.39 6.81
C GLN A 161 14.69 28.22 5.91
N ALA A 162 15.99 27.97 5.73
CA ALA A 162 16.48 26.84 4.95
C ALA A 162 16.05 25.49 5.56
N GLY A 163 16.18 25.34 6.88
CA GLY A 163 15.75 24.12 7.57
C GLY A 163 14.23 23.91 7.52
N LEU A 164 13.43 24.97 7.67
CA LEU A 164 11.97 24.89 7.52
C LEU A 164 11.58 24.48 6.09
N ALA A 165 12.23 25.03 5.06
CA ALA A 165 12.00 24.65 3.67
C ALA A 165 12.40 23.18 3.40
N GLN A 166 13.52 22.72 3.96
CA GLN A 166 13.95 21.33 3.88
C GLN A 166 12.94 20.38 4.53
N ALA A 167 12.48 20.70 5.73
CA ALA A 167 11.50 19.89 6.44
C ALA A 167 10.16 19.81 5.70
N ARG A 168 9.68 20.92 5.14
CA ARG A 168 8.48 20.94 4.28
C ARG A 168 8.64 20.05 3.06
N THR A 169 9.78 20.16 2.36
CA THR A 169 10.06 19.33 1.18
C THR A 169 10.05 17.83 1.53
N ARG A 170 10.61 17.46 2.69
CA ARG A 170 10.55 16.07 3.19
C ARG A 170 9.14 15.62 3.52
N ALA A 171 8.37 16.47 4.20
CA ALA A 171 6.97 16.17 4.55
C ALA A 171 6.11 15.96 3.28
N GLU A 172 6.27 16.80 2.27
CA GLU A 172 5.60 16.67 0.96
C GLU A 172 6.02 15.41 0.21
N ALA A 173 7.27 14.98 0.35
CA ALA A 173 7.77 13.72 -0.20
C ALA A 173 7.26 12.48 0.57
N GLY A 174 6.59 12.67 1.71
CA GLY A 174 6.11 11.60 2.59
C GLY A 174 7.14 11.11 3.62
N ASP A 175 8.32 11.73 3.70
CA ASP A 175 9.31 11.50 4.75
C ASP A 175 8.97 12.34 5.99
N LEU A 176 7.91 11.95 6.70
CA LEU A 176 7.41 12.68 7.87
C LEU A 176 8.39 12.58 9.05
N GLU A 177 9.04 11.44 9.24
CA GLU A 177 10.03 11.23 10.30
C GLU A 177 11.26 12.11 10.06
N GLY A 178 11.80 12.13 8.84
CA GLY A 178 12.91 13.00 8.48
C GLY A 178 12.54 14.49 8.54
N ALA A 179 11.30 14.87 8.27
CA ALA A 179 10.81 16.24 8.47
C ALA A 179 10.78 16.64 9.95
N LEU A 180 10.29 15.75 10.82
CA LEU A 180 10.27 15.97 12.28
C LEU A 180 11.68 16.03 12.87
N ASP A 181 12.62 15.24 12.37
CA ASP A 181 14.01 15.30 12.82
C ASP A 181 14.68 16.62 12.48
N VAL A 182 14.42 17.18 11.28
CA VAL A 182 14.88 18.54 10.93
C VAL A 182 14.26 19.57 11.86
N ALA A 183 12.96 19.47 12.14
CA ALA A 183 12.26 20.35 13.08
C ALA A 183 12.84 20.30 14.51
N ARG A 184 13.18 19.10 15.00
CA ARG A 184 13.84 18.90 16.30
C ARG A 184 15.24 19.52 16.33
N ARG A 185 16.04 19.33 15.27
CA ARG A 185 17.38 19.93 15.16
C ARG A 185 17.32 21.45 15.18
N LEU A 186 16.43 22.06 14.40
CA LEU A 186 16.21 23.51 14.44
C LEU A 186 15.87 24.03 15.85
N LYS A 187 15.07 23.28 16.61
CA LYS A 187 14.74 23.65 17.98
C LYS A 187 15.95 23.58 18.92
N LEU A 188 16.84 22.61 18.72
CA LEU A 188 18.04 22.42 19.54
C LEU A 188 19.13 23.43 19.17
N ASP A 189 19.44 23.57 17.88
CA ASP A 189 20.54 24.39 17.36
C ASP A 189 20.31 25.89 17.63
N PHE A 190 19.04 26.32 17.71
CA PHE A 190 18.66 27.71 17.94
C PHE A 190 17.97 27.95 19.30
N ALA A 191 18.10 27.02 20.27
CA ALA A 191 17.46 27.12 21.58
C ALA A 191 17.89 28.38 22.38
N GLU A 192 19.14 28.79 22.21
CA GLU A 192 19.76 29.92 22.93
C GLU A 192 19.88 31.18 22.07
N ALA A 193 19.39 31.15 20.83
CA ALA A 193 19.46 32.28 19.91
C ALA A 193 18.57 33.45 20.41
N PRO A 194 18.93 34.72 20.15
CA PRO A 194 18.09 35.87 20.50
C PRO A 194 16.66 35.81 19.94
N GLY A 195 16.44 35.03 18.88
CA GLY A 195 15.13 34.76 18.26
C GLY A 195 14.49 33.41 18.61
N ALA A 196 14.98 32.68 19.62
CA ALA A 196 14.55 31.31 19.93
C ALA A 196 13.02 31.13 20.08
N ALA A 197 12.33 32.13 20.65
CA ALA A 197 10.87 32.09 20.79
C ALA A 197 10.13 32.14 19.44
N GLU A 198 10.65 32.89 18.47
CA GLU A 198 10.07 32.97 17.12
C GLU A 198 10.35 31.68 16.34
N VAL A 199 11.58 31.17 16.43
CA VAL A 199 11.96 29.88 15.86
C VAL A 199 11.07 28.76 16.42
N GLY A 200 10.84 28.75 17.73
CA GLY A 200 9.95 27.80 18.39
C GLY A 200 8.51 27.84 17.84
N LYS A 201 7.96 29.03 17.55
CA LYS A 201 6.64 29.17 16.92
C LYS A 201 6.63 28.64 15.48
N LEU A 202 7.68 28.89 14.70
CA LEU A 202 7.79 28.39 13.32
C LEU A 202 7.92 26.87 13.28
N VAL A 203 8.75 26.31 14.15
CA VAL A 203 8.91 24.85 14.31
C VAL A 203 7.59 24.22 14.76
N GLN A 204 6.86 24.82 15.70
CA GLN A 204 5.57 24.28 16.13
C GLN A 204 4.55 24.26 14.98
N ARG A 205 4.46 25.34 14.19
CA ARG A 205 3.58 25.36 13.01
C ARG A 205 3.92 24.24 12.02
N LEU A 206 5.21 24.02 11.77
CA LEU A 206 5.67 22.92 10.92
C LEU A 206 5.26 21.55 11.48
N VAL A 207 5.39 21.33 12.78
CA VAL A 207 4.95 20.09 13.44
C VAL A 207 3.44 19.90 13.28
N ASP A 208 2.65 20.96 13.45
CA ASP A 208 1.20 20.92 13.27
C ASP A 208 0.82 20.60 11.81
N ASP A 209 1.53 21.20 10.83
CA ASP A 209 1.36 20.93 9.40
C ASP A 209 1.67 19.45 9.07
N ILE A 210 2.77 18.91 9.62
CA ILE A 210 3.16 17.49 9.45
C ILE A 210 2.07 16.56 10.01
N ALA A 211 1.54 16.87 11.20
CA ALA A 211 0.46 16.08 11.81
C ALA A 211 -0.83 16.13 10.97
N ALA A 212 -1.14 17.27 10.35
CA ALA A 212 -2.28 17.40 9.45
C ALA A 212 -2.10 16.54 8.18
N ILE A 213 -0.89 16.50 7.61
CA ILE A 213 -0.55 15.64 6.46
C ILE A 213 -0.70 14.17 6.83
N GLU A 214 -0.18 13.75 8.00
CA GLU A 214 -0.30 12.37 8.49
C GLU A 214 -1.76 11.94 8.61
N LYS A 215 -2.59 12.77 9.23
CA LYS A 215 -4.03 12.53 9.37
C LYS A 215 -4.73 12.40 8.03
N ALA A 216 -4.45 13.31 7.09
CA ALA A 216 -5.03 13.26 5.75
C ALA A 216 -4.62 11.99 4.98
N ASN A 217 -3.36 11.55 5.12
CA ASN A 217 -2.88 10.31 4.54
C ASN A 217 -3.58 9.08 5.11
N ALA A 218 -3.79 9.04 6.43
CA ALA A 218 -4.51 7.96 7.10
C ALA A 218 -5.98 7.88 6.65
N GLU A 219 -6.66 9.02 6.53
CA GLU A 219 -8.03 9.11 6.03
C GLU A 219 -8.14 8.63 4.57
N ALA A 220 -7.23 9.08 3.70
CA ALA A 220 -7.16 8.66 2.31
C ALA A 220 -6.90 7.15 2.17
N GLN A 221 -6.04 6.58 3.02
CA GLN A 221 -5.78 5.14 3.03
C GLN A 221 -7.01 4.34 3.47
N ALA A 222 -7.71 4.79 4.51
CA ALA A 222 -8.95 4.16 4.96
C ALA A 222 -10.04 4.20 3.88
N GLU A 223 -10.15 5.29 3.12
CA GLU A 223 -11.08 5.39 2.00
C GLU A 223 -10.71 4.42 0.86
N LEU A 224 -9.43 4.34 0.49
CA LEU A 224 -8.94 3.39 -0.51
C LEU A 224 -9.24 1.94 -0.11
N GLU A 225 -9.05 1.59 1.15
CA GLU A 225 -9.39 0.27 1.68
C GLU A 225 -10.90 -0.02 1.59
N ARG A 226 -11.75 0.95 1.94
CA ARG A 226 -13.21 0.83 1.77
C ARG A 226 -13.60 0.59 0.32
N ILE A 227 -13.02 1.34 -0.62
CA ILE A 227 -13.27 1.18 -2.07
C ILE A 227 -12.81 -0.21 -2.54
N GLN A 228 -11.62 -0.67 -2.11
CA GLN A 228 -11.10 -1.98 -2.48
C GLN A 228 -11.95 -3.12 -1.92
N LEU A 229 -12.39 -3.01 -0.67
CA LEU A 229 -13.31 -3.99 -0.06
C LEU A 229 -14.65 -4.00 -0.80
N GLY A 230 -15.18 -2.83 -1.17
CA GLY A 230 -16.38 -2.71 -2.00
C GLY A 230 -16.22 -3.40 -3.36
N ALA A 231 -15.11 -3.17 -4.06
CA ALA A 231 -14.82 -3.80 -5.34
C ALA A 231 -14.65 -5.33 -5.23
N ARG A 232 -13.98 -5.81 -4.17
CA ARG A 232 -13.85 -7.26 -3.91
C ARG A 232 -15.20 -7.89 -3.64
N ARG A 233 -16.05 -7.26 -2.82
CA ARG A 233 -17.42 -7.73 -2.55
C ARG A 233 -18.25 -7.76 -3.83
N ALA A 234 -18.20 -6.72 -4.66
CA ALA A 234 -18.92 -6.69 -5.93
C ALA A 234 -18.48 -7.81 -6.88
N LYS A 235 -17.16 -8.08 -6.96
CA LYS A 235 -16.62 -9.20 -7.75
C LYS A 235 -17.10 -10.55 -7.21
N GLU A 236 -17.08 -10.74 -5.90
CA GLU A 236 -17.57 -11.97 -5.26
C GLU A 236 -19.07 -12.18 -5.50
N ILE A 237 -19.88 -11.13 -5.36
CA ILE A 237 -21.33 -11.16 -5.64
C ILE A 237 -21.57 -11.57 -7.09
N PHE A 238 -20.87 -10.93 -8.04
CA PHE A 238 -20.99 -11.25 -9.45
C PHE A 238 -20.62 -12.71 -9.74
N GLN A 239 -19.46 -13.16 -9.28
CA GLN A 239 -18.98 -14.52 -9.50
C GLN A 239 -19.96 -15.56 -8.95
N ARG A 240 -20.41 -15.38 -7.70
CA ARG A 240 -21.35 -16.30 -7.07
C ARG A 240 -22.70 -16.32 -7.78
N LYS A 241 -23.18 -15.18 -8.28
CA LYS A 241 -24.45 -15.11 -9.02
C LYS A 241 -24.35 -15.88 -10.33
N THR A 242 -23.26 -15.71 -11.07
CA THR A 242 -23.00 -16.44 -12.31
C THR A 242 -22.91 -17.95 -12.06
N GLU A 243 -22.08 -18.37 -11.11
CA GLU A 243 -21.92 -19.80 -10.75
C GLU A 243 -23.25 -20.44 -10.30
N ALA A 244 -24.03 -19.73 -9.48
CA ALA A 244 -25.33 -20.22 -9.03
C ALA A 244 -26.31 -20.44 -10.20
N LEU A 245 -26.36 -19.51 -11.16
CA LEU A 245 -27.26 -19.59 -12.32
C LEU A 245 -26.83 -20.69 -13.29
N ASP A 246 -25.53 -20.87 -13.52
CA ASP A 246 -25.01 -21.93 -14.37
C ASP A 246 -25.31 -23.31 -13.77
N LEU A 247 -25.05 -23.49 -12.47
CA LEU A 247 -25.40 -24.73 -11.75
C LEU A 247 -26.91 -25.01 -11.76
N LEU A 248 -27.73 -23.97 -11.61
CA LEU A 248 -29.20 -24.12 -11.68
C LEU A 248 -29.65 -24.58 -13.08
N ARG A 249 -29.06 -24.00 -14.14
CA ARG A 249 -29.33 -24.39 -15.52
C ARG A 249 -28.94 -25.85 -15.78
N GLU A 250 -27.76 -26.26 -15.32
CA GLU A 250 -27.30 -27.65 -15.41
C GLU A 250 -28.21 -28.62 -14.64
N GLY A 251 -28.62 -28.26 -13.42
CA GLY A 251 -29.54 -29.05 -12.61
C GLY A 251 -30.88 -29.27 -13.31
N ARG A 252 -31.47 -28.21 -13.87
CA ARG A 252 -32.71 -28.29 -14.67
C ARG A 252 -32.58 -29.16 -15.90
N ARG A 253 -31.44 -29.09 -16.61
CA ARG A 253 -31.16 -29.95 -17.76
C ARG A 253 -31.16 -31.43 -17.34
N PHE A 254 -30.38 -31.79 -16.31
CA PHE A 254 -30.34 -33.17 -15.82
C PHE A 254 -31.70 -33.64 -15.26
N ALA A 255 -32.48 -32.76 -14.63
CA ALA A 255 -33.83 -33.07 -14.17
C ALA A 255 -34.78 -33.37 -15.35
N SER A 256 -34.70 -32.61 -16.44
CA SER A 256 -35.46 -32.87 -17.67
C SER A 256 -35.04 -34.19 -18.32
N GLU A 257 -33.74 -34.44 -18.44
CA GLU A 257 -33.22 -35.72 -18.95
C GLU A 257 -33.62 -36.90 -18.06
N THR A 258 -33.70 -36.71 -16.74
CA THR A 258 -34.20 -37.72 -15.78
C THR A 258 -35.64 -38.10 -16.09
N LYS A 259 -36.54 -37.12 -16.26
CA LYS A 259 -37.96 -37.38 -16.60
C LYS A 259 -38.08 -38.18 -17.90
N ALA A 260 -37.33 -37.78 -18.93
CA ALA A 260 -37.31 -38.52 -20.20
C ALA A 260 -36.80 -39.97 -20.05
N LYS A 261 -35.89 -40.26 -19.11
CA LYS A 261 -35.43 -41.63 -18.82
C LYS A 261 -36.40 -42.44 -17.96
N GLN A 262 -37.17 -41.79 -17.10
CA GLN A 262 -38.26 -42.42 -16.35
C GLN A 262 -39.35 -42.91 -17.31
N GLU A 263 -39.77 -42.06 -18.25
CA GLU A 263 -40.77 -42.41 -19.29
C GLU A 263 -40.30 -43.58 -20.19
N GLN A 264 -38.99 -43.73 -20.37
CA GLN A 264 -38.38 -44.85 -21.10
C GLN A 264 -38.19 -46.11 -20.25
N GLY A 265 -38.55 -46.10 -18.96
CA GLY A 265 -38.36 -47.20 -18.02
C GLY A 265 -36.90 -47.48 -17.64
N SER A 266 -35.96 -46.57 -17.94
CA SER A 266 -34.52 -46.80 -17.73
C SER A 266 -34.08 -46.41 -16.32
N VAL A 267 -34.22 -47.34 -15.37
CA VAL A 267 -33.95 -47.11 -13.94
C VAL A 267 -32.54 -46.59 -13.66
N THR A 268 -31.51 -47.27 -14.19
CA THR A 268 -30.10 -46.91 -13.90
C THR A 268 -29.73 -45.54 -14.44
N ARG A 269 -30.19 -45.18 -15.65
CA ARG A 269 -29.88 -43.90 -16.28
C ARG A 269 -30.65 -42.77 -15.60
N ALA A 270 -31.95 -42.96 -15.32
CA ALA A 270 -32.75 -42.00 -14.58
C ALA A 270 -32.13 -41.70 -13.20
N ARG A 271 -31.69 -42.73 -12.46
CA ARG A 271 -31.05 -42.55 -11.15
C ARG A 271 -29.80 -41.68 -11.24
N LYS A 272 -28.88 -42.03 -12.16
CA LYS A 272 -27.61 -41.30 -12.30
C LYS A 272 -27.84 -39.83 -12.66
N LEU A 273 -28.78 -39.54 -13.55
CA LEU A 273 -29.14 -38.17 -13.93
C LEU A 273 -29.82 -37.43 -12.78
N ALA A 274 -30.67 -38.09 -11.99
CA ALA A 274 -31.31 -37.49 -10.82
C ALA A 274 -30.29 -37.12 -9.74
N GLU A 275 -29.31 -38.00 -9.49
CA GLU A 275 -28.19 -37.73 -8.57
C GLU A 275 -27.37 -36.52 -9.03
N GLN A 276 -27.03 -36.46 -10.33
CA GLN A 276 -26.33 -35.31 -10.91
C GLN A 276 -27.15 -34.02 -10.81
N ALA A 277 -28.45 -34.07 -11.10
CA ALA A 277 -29.34 -32.92 -10.97
C ALA A 277 -29.40 -32.42 -9.51
N ASP A 278 -29.55 -33.32 -8.54
CA ASP A 278 -29.60 -32.94 -7.12
C ASP A 278 -28.28 -32.33 -6.63
N GLU A 279 -27.14 -32.88 -7.06
CA GLU A 279 -25.82 -32.30 -6.75
C GLU A 279 -25.70 -30.87 -7.27
N ARG A 280 -26.20 -30.59 -8.47
CA ARG A 280 -26.17 -29.25 -9.07
C ARG A 280 -27.12 -28.29 -8.36
N PHE A 281 -28.33 -28.73 -8.00
CA PHE A 281 -29.24 -27.93 -7.18
C PHE A 281 -28.64 -27.61 -5.80
N MET A 282 -28.06 -28.60 -5.11
CA MET A 282 -27.39 -28.39 -3.83
C MET A 282 -26.19 -27.44 -3.93
N ALA A 283 -25.40 -27.54 -5.00
CA ALA A 283 -24.31 -26.61 -5.26
C ALA A 283 -24.85 -25.18 -5.48
N SER A 284 -25.85 -24.99 -6.36
CA SER A 284 -26.48 -23.69 -6.60
C SER A 284 -27.06 -23.10 -5.31
N ARG A 285 -27.76 -23.90 -4.49
CA ARG A 285 -28.28 -23.51 -3.17
C ARG A 285 -27.19 -22.98 -2.25
N ARG A 286 -25.99 -23.58 -2.24
CA ARG A 286 -24.85 -23.09 -1.45
C ARG A 286 -24.36 -21.71 -1.93
N HIS A 287 -24.29 -21.48 -3.24
CA HIS A 287 -23.88 -20.16 -3.77
C HIS A 287 -24.94 -19.09 -3.48
N LEU A 288 -26.23 -19.38 -3.70
CA LEU A 288 -27.34 -18.49 -3.38
C LEU A 288 -27.43 -18.22 -1.86
N GLY A 289 -27.27 -19.24 -1.02
CA GLY A 289 -27.26 -19.09 0.43
C GLY A 289 -26.11 -18.20 0.94
N ARG A 290 -24.95 -18.23 0.30
CA ARG A 290 -23.84 -17.30 0.57
C ARG A 290 -24.13 -15.90 0.08
N LEU A 291 -24.68 -15.74 -1.13
CA LEU A 291 -25.12 -14.43 -1.65
C LEU A 291 -26.11 -13.76 -0.71
N ARG A 292 -27.11 -14.50 -0.21
CA ARG A 292 -28.09 -14.00 0.77
C ARG A 292 -27.45 -13.40 2.02
N ARG A 293 -26.32 -13.97 2.48
CA ARG A 293 -25.60 -13.50 3.68
C ARG A 293 -24.75 -12.26 3.42
N ILE A 294 -24.23 -12.11 2.21
CA ILE A 294 -23.36 -10.99 1.82
C ILE A 294 -24.17 -9.76 1.42
N LEU A 295 -25.36 -9.98 0.84
CA LEU A 295 -26.25 -8.91 0.39
C LEU A 295 -26.97 -8.24 1.58
N PRO A 296 -27.10 -6.90 1.57
CA PRO A 296 -27.87 -6.16 2.58
C PRO A 296 -29.32 -6.65 2.67
N ALA A 297 -29.91 -6.57 3.87
CA ALA A 297 -31.28 -7.03 4.13
C ALA A 297 -32.33 -6.39 3.23
N GLU A 298 -32.18 -5.09 3.00
CA GLU A 298 -33.12 -4.26 2.22
C GLU A 298 -32.78 -4.23 0.72
N SER A 299 -31.74 -4.95 0.28
CA SER A 299 -31.37 -4.94 -1.14
C SER A 299 -32.38 -5.73 -1.99
N PRO A 300 -32.82 -5.20 -3.15
CA PRO A 300 -33.70 -5.92 -4.06
C PRO A 300 -33.07 -7.22 -4.55
N GLU A 301 -31.74 -7.24 -4.70
CA GLU A 301 -30.96 -8.42 -5.09
C GLU A 301 -31.09 -9.56 -4.07
N ARG A 302 -31.20 -9.25 -2.77
CA ARG A 302 -31.44 -10.28 -1.75
C ARG A 302 -32.84 -10.87 -1.87
N ALA A 303 -33.84 -10.06 -2.21
CA ALA A 303 -35.19 -10.55 -2.48
C ALA A 303 -35.21 -11.49 -3.70
N GLU A 304 -34.50 -11.15 -4.78
CA GLU A 304 -34.31 -12.03 -5.95
C GLU A 304 -33.66 -13.36 -5.55
N VAL A 305 -32.60 -13.32 -4.73
CA VAL A 305 -31.91 -14.53 -4.26
C VAL A 305 -32.82 -15.41 -3.39
N LEU A 306 -33.64 -14.81 -2.53
CA LEU A 306 -34.64 -15.54 -1.73
C LEU A 306 -35.70 -16.21 -2.62
N GLN A 307 -36.21 -15.50 -3.62
CA GLN A 307 -37.14 -16.09 -4.60
C GLN A 307 -36.49 -17.23 -5.39
N ALA A 308 -35.23 -17.07 -5.79
CA ALA A 308 -34.48 -18.11 -6.49
C ALA A 308 -34.26 -19.35 -5.62
N LEU A 309 -33.96 -19.17 -4.33
CA LEU A 309 -33.86 -20.27 -3.36
C LEU A 309 -35.19 -21.02 -3.24
N ASN A 310 -36.31 -20.30 -3.06
CA ASN A 310 -37.62 -20.95 -2.95
C ASN A 310 -37.96 -21.75 -4.22
N ARG A 311 -37.71 -21.20 -5.41
CA ARG A 311 -37.94 -21.92 -6.69
C ARG A 311 -37.04 -23.14 -6.82
N LEU A 312 -35.76 -23.02 -6.48
CA LEU A 312 -34.82 -24.13 -6.48
C LEU A 312 -35.30 -25.26 -5.57
N ASP A 313 -35.77 -24.93 -4.37
CA ASP A 313 -36.26 -25.90 -3.40
C ASP A 313 -37.45 -26.69 -3.96
N HIS A 314 -38.40 -26.01 -4.61
CA HIS A 314 -39.53 -26.68 -5.27
C HIS A 314 -39.07 -27.59 -6.42
N GLU A 315 -38.18 -27.10 -7.29
CA GLU A 315 -37.66 -27.89 -8.41
C GLU A 315 -36.88 -29.13 -7.95
N GLN A 316 -36.09 -28.98 -6.88
CA GLN A 316 -35.31 -30.06 -6.29
C GLN A 316 -36.23 -31.07 -5.60
N PHE A 317 -37.25 -30.60 -4.88
CA PHE A 317 -38.27 -31.47 -4.29
C PHE A 317 -38.98 -32.30 -5.36
N ASP A 318 -39.48 -31.68 -6.43
CA ASP A 318 -40.19 -32.36 -7.52
C ASP A 318 -39.35 -33.46 -8.18
N LEU A 319 -38.06 -33.19 -8.39
CA LEU A 319 -37.11 -34.18 -8.90
C LEU A 319 -37.00 -35.38 -7.96
N LEU A 320 -36.73 -35.12 -6.67
CA LEU A 320 -36.46 -36.17 -5.68
C LEU A 320 -37.73 -36.99 -5.40
N PHE A 321 -38.86 -36.33 -5.21
CA PHE A 321 -40.15 -36.98 -4.98
C PHE A 321 -40.61 -37.77 -6.21
N GLY A 322 -40.49 -37.19 -7.41
CA GLY A 322 -40.78 -37.88 -8.66
C GLY A 322 -39.92 -39.14 -8.84
N MET A 323 -38.62 -39.06 -8.55
CA MET A 323 -37.72 -40.22 -8.59
C MET A 323 -38.08 -41.27 -7.53
N ALA A 324 -38.42 -40.87 -6.30
CA ALA A 324 -38.85 -41.78 -5.26
C ALA A 324 -40.11 -42.57 -5.68
N ARG A 325 -41.10 -41.86 -6.25
CA ARG A 325 -42.34 -42.46 -6.75
C ARG A 325 -42.09 -43.43 -7.91
N PHE A 326 -41.27 -43.05 -8.89
CA PHE A 326 -40.88 -43.91 -10.01
C PHE A 326 -40.20 -45.20 -9.52
N LEU A 327 -39.21 -45.06 -8.63
CA LEU A 327 -38.48 -46.22 -8.08
C LEU A 327 -39.37 -47.15 -7.27
N TYR A 328 -40.36 -46.60 -6.55
CA TYR A 328 -41.30 -47.37 -5.76
C TYR A 328 -42.36 -48.08 -6.62
N ARG A 329 -43.08 -47.32 -7.47
CA ARG A 329 -44.27 -47.82 -8.18
C ARG A 329 -43.95 -48.60 -9.45
N GLU A 330 -42.92 -48.19 -10.18
CA GLU A 330 -42.63 -48.73 -11.51
C GLU A 330 -41.45 -49.69 -11.51
N ALA A 331 -40.40 -49.39 -10.73
CA ALA A 331 -39.16 -50.16 -10.74
C ALA A 331 -39.03 -51.20 -9.61
N GLY A 332 -39.82 -51.09 -8.53
CA GLY A 332 -39.73 -51.98 -7.36
C GLY A 332 -38.41 -51.88 -6.58
N VAL A 333 -37.68 -50.76 -6.66
CA VAL A 333 -36.36 -50.57 -6.03
C VAL A 333 -36.49 -49.79 -4.71
N TYR A 334 -37.06 -50.43 -3.69
CA TYR A 334 -37.47 -49.80 -2.42
C TYR A 334 -36.36 -49.06 -1.67
N THR A 335 -35.16 -49.63 -1.56
CA THR A 335 -34.04 -48.98 -0.83
C THR A 335 -33.61 -47.67 -1.49
N GLN A 336 -33.67 -47.59 -2.82
CA GLN A 336 -33.33 -46.34 -3.52
C GLN A 336 -34.48 -45.34 -3.44
N ALA A 337 -35.73 -45.81 -3.54
CA ALA A 337 -36.90 -44.95 -3.32
C ALA A 337 -36.88 -44.28 -1.93
N GLU A 338 -36.54 -45.02 -0.87
CA GLU A 338 -36.40 -44.51 0.50
C GLU A 338 -35.32 -43.41 0.59
N ARG A 339 -34.17 -43.57 -0.09
CA ARG A 339 -33.11 -42.55 -0.10
C ARG A 339 -33.56 -41.24 -0.76
N PHE A 340 -34.26 -41.32 -1.90
CA PHE A 340 -34.78 -40.14 -2.58
C PHE A 340 -35.90 -39.47 -1.76
N ALA A 341 -36.80 -40.26 -1.17
CA ALA A 341 -37.86 -39.75 -0.29
C ALA A 341 -37.30 -39.05 0.95
N ALA A 342 -36.26 -39.62 1.58
CA ALA A 342 -35.59 -39.00 2.72
C ALA A 342 -34.94 -37.65 2.35
N ARG A 343 -34.32 -37.56 1.17
CA ARG A 343 -33.77 -36.28 0.67
C ARG A 343 -34.87 -35.25 0.41
N ALA A 344 -35.98 -35.65 -0.20
CA ALA A 344 -37.13 -34.77 -0.42
C ALA A 344 -37.71 -34.24 0.91
N SER A 345 -37.73 -35.07 1.97
CA SER A 345 -38.21 -34.67 3.30
C SER A 345 -37.35 -33.59 3.98
N TYR A 346 -36.08 -33.44 3.61
CA TYR A 346 -35.27 -32.32 4.10
C TYR A 346 -35.65 -30.97 3.48
N ILE A 347 -36.36 -30.99 2.35
CA ILE A 347 -36.80 -29.79 1.63
C ILE A 347 -38.23 -29.44 2.07
N ASP A 348 -39.15 -30.40 1.96
CA ASP A 348 -40.51 -30.27 2.44
C ASP A 348 -40.91 -31.50 3.27
N PRO A 349 -40.76 -31.43 4.61
CA PRO A 349 -41.07 -32.54 5.50
C PRO A 349 -42.58 -32.77 5.70
N VAL A 350 -43.43 -31.80 5.34
CA VAL A 350 -44.88 -31.83 5.63
C VAL A 350 -45.72 -32.11 4.38
N HIS A 351 -45.09 -32.37 3.23
CA HIS A 351 -45.80 -32.68 2.00
C HIS A 351 -46.62 -33.97 2.14
N PRO A 352 -47.96 -33.93 1.99
CA PRO A 352 -48.84 -35.07 2.31
C PRO A 352 -48.51 -36.31 1.48
N ASP A 353 -48.32 -36.15 0.16
CA ASP A 353 -48.01 -37.29 -0.72
C ASP A 353 -46.63 -37.92 -0.44
N LEU A 354 -45.68 -37.14 0.10
CA LEU A 354 -44.37 -37.66 0.47
C LEU A 354 -44.48 -38.47 1.77
N ILE A 355 -45.26 -37.99 2.74
CA ILE A 355 -45.56 -38.72 3.97
C ILE A 355 -46.21 -40.06 3.63
N GLU A 356 -47.26 -40.04 2.80
CA GLU A 356 -47.95 -41.25 2.37
C GLU A 356 -46.99 -42.23 1.66
N LEU A 357 -46.16 -41.74 0.74
CA LEU A 357 -45.16 -42.57 0.05
C LEU A 357 -44.16 -43.19 1.03
N ARG A 358 -43.72 -42.45 2.05
CA ARG A 358 -42.80 -42.96 3.06
C ARG A 358 -43.44 -44.01 3.96
N ASP A 359 -44.70 -43.82 4.36
CA ASP A 359 -45.45 -44.82 5.12
C ASP A 359 -45.64 -46.11 4.30
N GLN A 360 -45.94 -45.97 3.01
CA GLN A 360 -46.00 -47.08 2.06
C GLN A 360 -44.65 -47.81 1.91
N LEU A 361 -43.55 -47.08 1.82
CA LEU A 361 -42.20 -47.66 1.76
C LEU A 361 -41.84 -48.43 3.04
N ILE A 362 -42.20 -47.90 4.22
CA ILE A 362 -42.00 -48.57 5.51
C ILE A 362 -42.84 -49.84 5.59
N ALA A 363 -44.13 -49.77 5.23
CA ALA A 363 -45.03 -50.93 5.22
C ALA A 363 -44.59 -52.01 4.22
N GLY A 364 -44.16 -51.61 3.02
CA GLY A 364 -43.64 -52.52 2.00
C GLY A 364 -42.34 -53.22 2.41
N ARG A 365 -41.45 -52.49 3.11
CA ARG A 365 -40.20 -53.04 3.66
C ARG A 365 -40.45 -54.12 4.73
N ILE A 366 -41.51 -53.98 5.54
CA ILE A 366 -41.90 -54.98 6.55
C ILE A 366 -42.34 -56.29 5.86
N ARG A 367 -43.07 -56.21 4.74
CA ARG A 367 -43.52 -57.39 3.98
C ARG A 367 -42.35 -58.15 3.33
N TYR A 368 -41.38 -57.44 2.74
CA TYR A 368 -40.20 -58.08 2.12
C TYR A 368 -39.28 -58.76 3.15
N ARG A 369 -39.09 -58.16 4.34
CA ARG A 369 -38.34 -58.83 5.42
C ARG A 369 -39.04 -60.08 5.95
N MET A 370 -40.37 -60.09 5.98
CA MET A 370 -41.15 -61.28 6.39
C MET A 370 -41.03 -62.43 5.38
N SER A 371 -41.02 -62.16 4.07
CA SER A 371 -40.82 -63.21 3.04
C SER A 371 -39.43 -63.86 3.10
N ASP A 372 -38.40 -63.09 3.46
CA ASP A 372 -37.04 -63.62 3.65
C ASP A 372 -36.94 -64.50 4.92
N VAL A 373 -37.77 -64.22 5.93
CA VAL A 373 -37.86 -65.05 7.15
C VAL A 373 -38.67 -66.32 6.89
N THR A 374 -39.78 -66.25 6.14
CA THR A 374 -40.62 -67.44 5.86
C THR A 374 -40.02 -68.43 4.86
N ASN A 375 -39.03 -68.04 4.06
CA ASN A 375 -38.32 -68.95 3.13
C ASN A 375 -37.11 -69.67 3.76
N THR A 376 -36.83 -69.49 5.05
CA THR A 376 -35.78 -70.24 5.77
C THR A 376 -36.25 -71.56 6.40
N HIS A 377 -37.51 -71.95 6.16
CA HIS A 377 -38.05 -73.26 6.56
C HIS A 377 -38.69 -73.97 5.36
N GLY A 378 -37.87 -74.54 4.48
CA GLY A 378 -38.40 -75.31 3.36
C GLY A 378 -37.35 -75.93 2.47
N THR A 379 -36.56 -76.87 3.01
CA THR A 379 -36.12 -78.14 2.35
C THR A 379 -35.10 -78.84 3.24
N VAL A 380 -35.57 -79.55 4.27
CA VAL A 380 -34.87 -80.76 4.71
C VAL A 380 -35.52 -81.90 3.95
N SER A 381 -34.86 -82.27 2.85
CA SER A 381 -35.14 -83.50 2.11
C SER A 381 -34.89 -84.69 3.04
N SER A 382 -35.96 -85.38 3.43
CA SER A 382 -35.88 -86.76 3.88
C SER A 382 -35.66 -87.65 2.66
N ARG A 383 -34.69 -88.56 2.78
CA ARG A 383 -34.43 -89.65 1.82
C ARG A 383 -35.64 -90.55 1.63
#